data_AF-A0A1X7UJT0-F1
#
_entry.id   AF-A0A1X7UJT0-F1
#
_cell.length_a   1.000
_cell.length_b   1.000
_cell.length_c   1.000
_cell.angle_alpha   90.00
_cell.angle_beta   90.00
_cell.angle_gamma   90.00
#
_symmetry.space_group_name_H-M   'P 1'
#
loop_
_entity.id
_entity.type
_entity.pdbx_description
1 polymer ?
#
loop_
_entity_poly.entity_id
_entity_poly.type
_entity_poly.pdbx_seq_one_letter_code
_entity_poly.pdbx_strand_id
1 'polypeptide(L)'
;MLAPTRGTNQYWFRVKGVVKATIAEYGSPTLFLTLSCAEYDSADIAQYLIKVNNAPQSYSISRLCTEDLISVSRQFTYKFKDFFNIVFLQIGILGKLEQYYVKKEY
;
A
#
# COMPACT_ATOMS: atom_id res chain seq x y z
N MET A 1 32.88 18.11 -11.87
CA MET A 1 31.73 17.42 -12.50
C MET A 1 30.47 17.95 -11.82
N LEU A 2 29.59 18.63 -12.56
CA LEU A 2 28.35 19.19 -11.97
C LEU A 2 27.44 18.06 -11.50
N ALA A 3 26.79 18.25 -10.35
CA ALA A 3 25.81 17.29 -9.86
C ALA A 3 24.63 17.23 -10.85
N PRO A 4 24.18 16.03 -11.27
CA PRO A 4 23.04 15.93 -12.16
C PRO A 4 21.79 16.47 -11.49
N THR A 5 21.05 17.33 -12.20
CA THR A 5 19.84 17.96 -11.71
C THR A 5 18.81 16.90 -11.32
N ARG A 6 18.28 16.98 -10.10
CA ARG A 6 17.25 16.04 -9.59
C ARG A 6 16.08 15.96 -10.57
N GLY A 7 15.54 14.75 -10.74
CA GLY A 7 14.41 14.49 -11.63
C GLY A 7 14.76 14.28 -13.10
N THR A 8 16.00 14.55 -13.52
CA THR A 8 16.45 14.26 -14.90
C THR A 8 16.76 12.79 -15.10
N ASN A 9 16.70 12.31 -16.35
CA ASN A 9 17.10 10.95 -16.72
C ASN A 9 18.55 10.65 -16.30
N GLN A 10 19.45 11.62 -16.40
CA GLN A 10 20.84 11.47 -15.98
C GLN A 10 20.98 11.26 -14.47
N TYR A 11 20.21 12.01 -13.68
CA TYR A 11 20.13 11.81 -12.23
C TYR A 11 19.63 10.40 -11.89
N TRP A 12 18.52 9.98 -12.49
CA TRP A 12 17.94 8.66 -12.22
C TRP A 12 18.83 7.50 -12.70
N PHE A 13 19.53 7.66 -13.81
CA PHE A 13 20.51 6.67 -14.28
C PHE A 13 21.61 6.46 -13.24
N ARG A 14 22.17 7.55 -12.70
CA ARG A 14 23.19 7.49 -11.65
C ARG A 14 22.65 6.84 -10.38
N VAL A 15 21.49 7.27 -9.87
CA VAL A 15 20.88 6.71 -8.65
C VAL A 15 20.60 5.21 -8.82
N LYS A 16 20.05 4.80 -9.96
CA LYS A 16 19.79 3.39 -10.27
C LYS A 16 21.09 2.58 -10.33
N GLY A 17 22.16 3.15 -10.89
CA GLY A 17 23.48 2.54 -10.90
C GLY A 17 24.03 2.30 -9.49
N VAL A 18 23.92 3.31 -8.61
CA VAL A 18 24.33 3.20 -7.21
C VAL A 18 23.54 2.10 -6.50
N VAL A 19 22.21 2.10 -6.62
CA VAL A 19 21.37 1.07 -6.00
C VAL A 19 21.75 -0.33 -6.48
N LYS A 20 21.96 -0.52 -7.79
CA LYS A 20 22.40 -1.82 -8.34
C LYS A 20 23.75 -2.25 -7.79
N ALA A 21 24.71 -1.34 -7.69
CA ALA A 21 26.02 -1.64 -7.12
C ALA A 21 25.90 -2.03 -5.64
N THR A 22 25.11 -1.30 -4.86
CA THR A 22 24.84 -1.63 -3.45
C THR A 22 24.20 -3.02 -3.31
N ILE A 23 23.24 -3.37 -4.17
CA ILE A 23 22.62 -4.70 -4.15
C ILE A 23 23.65 -5.80 -4.50
N ALA A 24 24.56 -5.53 -5.44
CA ALA A 24 25.60 -6.48 -5.79
C ALA A 24 26.64 -6.69 -4.67
N GLU A 25 26.93 -5.64 -3.90
CA GLU A 25 27.93 -5.66 -2.83
C GLU A 25 27.37 -6.19 -1.50
N TYR A 26 26.17 -5.75 -1.11
CA TYR A 26 25.59 -6.05 0.21
C TYR A 26 24.40 -7.03 0.15
N GLY A 27 23.92 -7.38 -1.03
CA GLY A 27 22.79 -8.29 -1.23
C GLY A 27 21.44 -7.60 -1.35
N SER A 28 20.38 -8.42 -1.35
CA SER A 28 18.99 -7.97 -1.59
C SER A 28 18.53 -6.95 -0.53
N PRO A 29 17.89 -5.83 -0.95
CA PRO A 29 17.43 -4.82 -0.01
C PRO A 29 16.17 -5.30 0.72
N THR A 30 16.05 -4.94 2.00
CA THR A 30 14.80 -5.10 2.77
C THR A 30 14.04 -3.79 2.76
N LEU A 31 12.74 -3.81 2.43
CA LEU A 31 11.88 -2.63 2.39
C LEU A 31 10.84 -2.68 3.51
N PHE A 32 10.63 -1.54 4.16
CA PHE A 32 9.60 -1.34 5.18
C PHE A 32 8.56 -0.35 4.64
N LEU A 33 7.30 -0.78 4.59
CA LEU A 33 6.19 0.01 4.06
C LEU A 33 5.12 0.14 5.15
N THR A 34 4.75 1.38 5.47
CA THR A 34 3.61 1.70 6.32
C THR A 34 2.55 2.36 5.45
N LEU A 35 1.36 1.75 5.40
CA LEU A 35 0.27 2.20 4.54
C LEU A 35 -0.94 2.54 5.42
N SER A 36 -1.51 3.72 5.21
CA SER A 36 -2.76 4.12 5.85
C SER A 36 -3.94 3.57 5.06
N CYS A 37 -4.99 3.16 5.77
CA CYS A 37 -6.20 2.61 5.19
C CYS A 37 -7.09 3.67 4.51
N ALA A 38 -7.00 4.93 4.96
CA ALA A 38 -7.85 6.04 4.50
C ALA A 38 -9.35 5.65 4.40
N GLU A 39 -9.84 4.85 5.37
CA GLU A 39 -11.20 4.27 5.31
C GLU A 39 -12.31 5.33 5.23
N TYR A 40 -12.09 6.49 5.84
CA TYR A 40 -13.05 7.60 5.88
C TYR A 40 -13.30 8.24 4.51
N ASP A 41 -12.36 8.09 3.57
CA ASP A 41 -12.48 8.63 2.21
C ASP A 41 -12.93 7.56 1.20
N SER A 42 -13.16 6.32 1.66
CA SER A 42 -13.49 5.20 0.78
C SER A 42 -15.00 5.03 0.60
N ALA A 43 -15.51 5.48 -0.56
CA ALA A 43 -16.91 5.28 -0.94
C ALA A 43 -17.31 3.79 -0.96
N ASP A 44 -16.41 2.90 -1.38
CA ASP A 44 -16.66 1.47 -1.41
C ASP A 44 -16.84 0.86 -0.01
N ILE A 45 -16.08 1.34 0.98
CA ILE A 45 -16.24 0.90 2.38
C ILE A 45 -17.58 1.39 2.90
N ALA A 46 -17.96 2.64 2.63
CA ALA A 46 -19.25 3.17 3.03
C ALA A 46 -20.42 2.34 2.47
N GLN A 47 -20.39 2.02 1.16
CA GLN A 47 -21.42 1.19 0.53
C GLN A 47 -21.46 -0.23 1.09
N TYR A 48 -20.29 -0.81 1.36
CA TYR A 48 -20.19 -2.12 1.99
C TYR A 48 -20.82 -2.13 3.39
N LEU A 49 -20.51 -1.15 4.24
CA LEU A 49 -21.04 -1.05 5.60
C LEU A 49 -22.55 -0.82 5.62
N ILE A 50 -23.06 0.03 4.72
CA ILE A 50 -24.51 0.22 4.53
C ILE A 50 -25.18 -1.12 4.24
N LYS A 51 -24.61 -1.90 3.32
CA LYS A 51 -25.17 -3.20 2.92
C LYS A 51 -25.10 -4.24 4.03
N VAL A 52 -23.98 -4.33 4.75
CA VAL A 52 -23.79 -5.36 5.80
C VAL A 52 -24.64 -5.07 7.03
N ASN A 53 -24.74 -3.80 7.42
CA ASN A 53 -25.41 -3.39 8.64
C ASN A 53 -26.87 -2.94 8.43
N ASN A 54 -27.37 -2.97 7.19
CA ASN A 54 -28.66 -2.39 6.81
C ASN A 54 -28.79 -0.92 7.28
N ALA A 55 -27.68 -0.18 7.25
CA ALA A 55 -27.62 1.17 7.79
C ALA A 55 -28.32 2.18 6.87
N PRO A 56 -28.85 3.29 7.40
CA PRO A 56 -29.42 4.36 6.57
C PRO A 56 -28.37 4.98 5.66
N GLN A 57 -28.75 5.26 4.40
CA GLN A 57 -27.87 5.87 3.41
C GLN A 57 -27.52 7.34 3.71
N SER A 58 -28.23 7.95 4.67
CA SER A 58 -27.93 9.29 5.20
C SER A 58 -26.76 9.32 6.18
N TYR A 59 -26.24 8.17 6.62
CA TYR A 59 -25.13 8.13 7.57
C TYR A 59 -23.83 8.56 6.91
N SER A 60 -23.07 9.40 7.63
CA SER A 60 -21.70 9.75 7.24
C SER A 60 -20.78 8.53 7.31
N ILE A 61 -19.75 8.49 6.45
CA ILE A 61 -18.76 7.41 6.43
C ILE A 61 -18.07 7.26 7.79
N SER A 62 -17.71 8.36 8.45
CA SER A 62 -17.11 8.35 9.79
C SER A 62 -17.96 7.58 10.79
N ARG A 63 -19.27 7.86 10.81
CA ARG A 63 -20.23 7.15 11.66
C ARG A 63 -20.31 5.66 11.31
N LEU A 64 -20.43 5.33 10.03
CA LEU A 64 -20.47 3.93 9.58
C LEU A 64 -19.21 3.16 10.01
N CYS A 65 -18.03 3.78 9.90
CA CYS A 65 -16.77 3.18 10.30
C CYS A 65 -16.67 2.99 11.81
N THR A 66 -17.12 3.96 12.61
CA THR A 66 -17.08 3.87 14.08
C THR A 66 -18.09 2.85 14.63
N GLU A 67 -19.26 2.73 14.00
CA GLU A 67 -20.29 1.77 14.42
C GLU A 67 -19.86 0.30 14.17
N ASP A 68 -19.03 0.04 13.16
CA ASP A 68 -18.58 -1.32 12.85
C ASP A 68 -17.12 -1.38 12.37
N LEU A 69 -16.21 -1.19 13.34
CA LEU A 69 -14.76 -1.29 13.13
C LEU A 69 -14.33 -2.68 12.63
N ILE A 70 -15.08 -3.73 12.97
CA ILE A 70 -14.73 -5.12 12.60
C ILE A 70 -14.93 -5.30 11.09
N SER A 71 -16.06 -4.86 10.55
CA SER A 71 -16.32 -4.95 9.10
C SER A 71 -15.42 -4.03 8.30
N VAL A 72 -15.12 -2.82 8.80
CA VAL A 72 -14.12 -1.92 8.18
C VAL A 72 -12.78 -2.64 8.07
N SER A 73 -12.30 -3.17 9.20
CA SER A 73 -11.05 -3.90 9.32
C SER A 73 -11.02 -5.08 8.35
N ARG A 74 -12.09 -5.88 8.28
CA ARG A 74 -12.19 -7.03 7.39
C ARG A 74 -12.14 -6.60 5.92
N GLN A 75 -12.92 -5.61 5.52
CA GLN A 75 -13.00 -5.14 4.14
C GLN A 75 -11.68 -4.52 3.67
N PHE A 76 -11.03 -3.73 4.52
CA PHE A 76 -9.70 -3.21 4.23
C PHE A 76 -8.69 -4.33 4.02
N THR A 77 -8.71 -5.36 4.86
CA THR A 77 -7.78 -6.49 4.76
C THR A 77 -7.92 -7.22 3.43
N TYR A 78 -9.14 -7.41 2.92
CA TYR A 78 -9.35 -8.01 1.61
C TYR A 78 -8.78 -7.14 0.49
N LYS A 79 -9.12 -5.84 0.47
CA LYS A 79 -8.60 -4.90 -0.52
C LYS A 79 -7.08 -4.80 -0.49
N PHE A 80 -6.49 -4.75 0.70
CA PHE A 80 -5.05 -4.72 0.88
C PHE A 80 -4.39 -5.98 0.33
N LYS A 81 -4.94 -7.16 0.61
CA LYS A 81 -4.42 -8.43 0.08
C LYS A 81 -4.46 -8.45 -1.45
N ASP A 82 -5.56 -8.01 -2.06
CA ASP A 82 -5.68 -7.94 -3.52
C ASP A 82 -4.67 -6.97 -4.12
N PHE A 83 -4.56 -5.75 -3.56
CA PHE A 83 -3.53 -4.78 -3.94
C PHE A 83 -2.13 -5.38 -3.83
N PHE A 84 -1.80 -6.01 -2.69
CA PHE A 84 -0.49 -6.58 -2.45
C PHE A 84 -0.16 -7.70 -3.45
N ASN A 85 -1.11 -8.60 -3.67
CA ASN A 85 -0.96 -9.71 -4.61
C ASN A 85 -0.76 -9.21 -6.04
N ILE A 86 -1.53 -8.22 -6.49
CA ILE A 86 -1.41 -7.67 -7.84
C ILE A 86 -0.10 -6.89 -7.99
N VAL A 87 0.17 -5.93 -7.12
CA VAL A 87 1.26 -4.96 -7.31
C VAL A 87 2.62 -5.55 -6.99
N PHE A 88 2.74 -6.30 -5.90
CA PHE A 88 4.04 -6.80 -5.44
C PHE A 88 4.33 -8.22 -5.90
N LEU A 89 3.33 -9.10 -5.99
CA LEU A 89 3.57 -10.50 -6.37
C LEU A 89 3.40 -10.77 -7.87
N GLN A 90 2.36 -10.24 -8.51
CA GLN A 90 2.08 -10.47 -9.93
C GLN A 90 2.86 -9.51 -10.83
N ILE A 91 2.70 -8.20 -10.65
CA ILE A 91 3.42 -7.17 -11.42
C ILE A 91 4.91 -7.17 -11.04
N GLY A 92 5.22 -7.44 -9.76
CA GLY A 92 6.60 -7.51 -9.30
C GLY A 92 7.32 -6.17 -9.38
N ILE A 93 6.66 -5.07 -8.98
CA ILE A 93 7.23 -3.71 -9.09
C ILE A 93 8.57 -3.55 -8.36
N LEU A 94 8.80 -4.36 -7.32
CA LEU A 94 10.05 -4.40 -6.55
C LEU A 94 11.04 -5.47 -7.04
N GLY A 95 10.71 -6.18 -8.13
CA GLY A 95 11.41 -7.38 -8.57
C GLY A 95 10.93 -8.64 -7.84
N LYS A 96 11.79 -9.67 -7.81
CA LYS A 96 11.47 -10.95 -7.16
C LYS A 96 11.47 -10.77 -5.64
N LEU A 97 10.32 -11.02 -5.01
CA LEU A 97 10.16 -11.01 -3.56
C LEU A 97 10.47 -12.40 -2.99
N GLU A 98 11.53 -12.53 -2.19
CA GLU A 98 11.91 -13.82 -1.60
C GLU A 98 11.13 -14.13 -0.32
N GLN A 99 10.95 -13.12 0.54
CA GLN A 99 10.24 -13.22 1.80
C GLN A 99 9.50 -11.92 2.08
N TYR A 100 8.35 -12.01 2.72
CA TYR A 100 7.60 -10.85 3.19
C TYR A 100 6.83 -11.18 4.46
N TYR A 101 6.57 -10.15 5.25
CA TYR A 101 5.72 -10.22 6.42
C TYR A 101 4.80 -9.01 6.43
N VAL A 102 3.53 -9.23 6.71
CA VAL A 102 2.53 -8.17 6.84
C VAL A 102 1.97 -8.22 8.25
N LYS A 103 2.10 -7.10 8.95
CA LYS A 103 1.42 -6.87 10.22
C LYS A 103 0.31 -5.85 10.00
N LYS A 104 -0.86 -6.16 10.53
CA LYS A 104 -1.95 -5.20 10.63
C LYS A 104 -1.89 -4.54 11.99
N GLU A 105 -1.91 -3.21 12.00
CA GLU A 105 -2.01 -2.39 13.21
C GLU A 105 -3.34 -1.65 13.15
N TYR A 106 -4.09 -1.69 14.27
CA TYR A 106 -5.38 -1.01 14.47
C TYR A 106 -5.35 -0.37 15.84
#